data_AF-A0A5U3YEN0-F1
#
_entry.id   AF-A0A5U3YEN0-F1
#
_cell.length_a   1.000
_cell.length_b   1.000
_cell.length_c   1.000
_cell.angle_alpha   90.00
_cell.angle_beta   90.00
_cell.angle_gamma   90.00
#
_symmetry.space_group_name_H-M   'P 1'
#
loop_
_entity.id
_entity.type
_entity.pdbx_description
1 polymer ?
#
loop_
_entity_poly.entity_id
_entity_poly.type
_entity_poly.pdbx_seq_one_letter_code
_entity_poly.pdbx_strand_id
1 'polypeptide(L)'
;MPLSVGQGYFTSSISAERFNVIKESARPPELSLWEKIKAYFFTTYHAEALECIFKLYHYQELNLTPVQVRGAYIKLRALASQGCKEQFIIESQEHADKLIIKDDNGENILSIEVECHPEAFGLAKEINRLHPKPKNISLGDITRLVFFGDSLSDSMGR
;
A
#
# COMPACT_ATOMS: atom_id res chain seq x y z
N MET A 1 34.38 -5.25 -15.34
CA MET A 1 33.21 -5.62 -16.15
C MET A 1 31.96 -5.21 -15.39
N PRO A 2 30.99 -4.52 -16.00
CA PRO A 2 29.72 -4.20 -15.35
C PRO A 2 28.93 -5.48 -15.08
N LEU A 3 28.37 -5.61 -13.88
CA LEU A 3 27.55 -6.76 -13.52
C LEU A 3 26.12 -6.48 -13.98
N SER A 4 25.58 -7.31 -14.86
CA SER A 4 24.19 -7.20 -15.34
C SER A 4 23.38 -8.34 -14.77
N VAL A 5 22.26 -8.03 -14.13
CA VAL A 5 21.38 -8.99 -13.46
C VAL A 5 19.96 -8.84 -14.02
N GLY A 6 19.32 -9.97 -14.34
CA GLY A 6 17.96 -10.01 -14.89
C GLY A 6 17.91 -10.60 -16.30
N GLN A 7 16.69 -10.94 -16.75
CA GLN A 7 16.44 -11.56 -18.04
C GLN A 7 15.26 -10.86 -18.74
N GLY A 8 15.40 -10.56 -20.04
CA GLY A 8 14.38 -9.84 -20.80
C GLY A 8 14.35 -8.33 -20.47
N TYR A 9 13.16 -7.78 -20.21
CA TYR A 9 12.96 -6.33 -19.99
C TYR A 9 13.32 -5.83 -18.58
N PHE A 10 13.66 -6.73 -17.65
CA PHE A 10 14.03 -6.39 -16.26
C PHE A 10 15.53 -6.54 -16.01
N THR A 11 16.37 -6.03 -16.91
CA THR A 11 17.82 -6.04 -16.70
C THR A 11 18.25 -4.80 -15.94
N SER A 12 18.92 -4.99 -14.81
CA SER A 12 19.63 -3.93 -14.09
C SER A 12 21.13 -4.15 -14.22
N SER A 13 21.88 -3.09 -14.56
CA SER A 13 23.33 -3.13 -14.70
C SER A 13 24.00 -2.26 -13.64
N ILE A 14 24.99 -2.80 -12.95
CA ILE A 14 25.87 -2.05 -12.05
C ILE A 14 27.08 -1.60 -12.87
N SER A 15 27.35 -0.29 -12.89
CA SER A 15 28.51 0.27 -13.59
C SER A 15 29.82 -0.24 -12.98
N ALA A 16 30.87 -0.32 -13.80
CA ALA A 16 32.18 -0.79 -13.36
C ALA A 16 32.76 0.08 -12.23
N GLU A 17 32.48 1.38 -12.25
CA GLU A 17 32.89 2.32 -11.20
C GLU A 17 32.22 2.00 -9.87
N ARG A 18 30.89 1.80 -9.84
CA ARG A 18 30.17 1.40 -8.62
C ARG A 18 30.64 0.05 -8.09
N PHE A 19 30.91 -0.90 -8.99
CA PHE A 19 31.43 -2.22 -8.61
C PHE A 19 32.81 -2.13 -7.95
N ASN A 20 33.71 -1.30 -8.48
CA ASN A 20 35.04 -1.09 -7.90
C ASN A 20 34.96 -0.42 -6.52
N VAL A 21 34.06 0.56 -6.35
CA VAL A 21 33.80 1.20 -5.04
C VAL A 21 33.28 0.18 -4.01
N ILE A 22 32.39 -0.73 -4.41
CA ILE A 22 31.91 -1.81 -3.54
C ILE A 22 33.04 -2.80 -3.20
N LYS A 23 33.91 -3.10 -4.17
CA LYS A 23 35.04 -4.02 -4.01
C LYS A 23 36.14 -3.47 -3.07
N GLU A 24 36.39 -2.16 -3.11
CA GLU A 24 37.39 -1.48 -2.28
C GLU A 24 36.83 -1.04 -0.93
N SER A 25 35.51 -1.01 -0.77
CA SER A 25 34.85 -0.77 0.51
C SER A 25 35.12 -1.94 1.48
N ALA A 26 35.80 -1.66 2.58
CA ALA A 26 35.92 -2.58 3.73
C ALA A 26 34.60 -2.76 4.50
N ARG A 27 33.54 -2.02 4.12
CA ARG A 27 32.20 -2.18 4.69
C ARG A 27 31.39 -3.17 3.85
N PRO A 28 30.73 -4.16 4.47
CA PRO A 28 29.80 -5.02 3.75
C PRO A 28 28.74 -4.17 3.03
N PRO A 29 28.27 -4.59 1.84
CA PRO A 29 27.22 -3.87 1.13
C PRO A 29 26.01 -3.70 2.06
N GLU A 30 25.50 -2.48 2.19
CA GLU A 30 24.26 -2.25 2.91
C GLU A 30 23.14 -3.02 2.20
N LEU A 31 22.56 -3.99 2.90
CA LEU A 31 21.45 -4.78 2.40
C LEU A 31 20.26 -3.84 2.15
N SER A 32 19.58 -4.02 1.01
CA SER A 32 18.32 -3.32 0.75
C SER A 32 17.32 -3.64 1.85
N LEU A 33 16.38 -2.72 2.14
CA LEU A 33 15.32 -2.96 3.15
C LEU A 33 14.70 -4.35 2.95
N TRP A 34 14.36 -4.69 1.71
CA TRP A 34 13.79 -6.00 1.37
C TRP A 34 14.68 -7.16 1.81
N GLU A 35 15.98 -7.11 1.56
CA GLU A 35 16.90 -8.19 1.97
C GLU A 35 17.01 -8.33 3.49
N LYS A 36 16.80 -7.23 4.25
CA LYS A 36 16.76 -7.26 5.72
C LYS A 36 15.47 -7.90 6.23
N ILE A 37 14.33 -7.55 5.65
CA ILE A 37 13.02 -7.97 6.18
C ILE A 37 12.42 -9.19 5.46
N LYS A 38 12.99 -9.66 4.34
CA LYS A 38 12.45 -10.80 3.57
C LYS A 38 12.31 -12.07 4.42
N ALA A 39 13.22 -12.26 5.37
CA ALA A 39 13.20 -13.41 6.27
C ALA A 39 11.98 -13.42 7.20
N TYR A 40 11.32 -12.27 7.37
CA TYR A 40 10.12 -12.14 8.19
C TYR A 40 8.88 -12.68 7.48
N PHE A 41 8.93 -12.84 6.16
CA PHE A 41 7.81 -13.27 5.34
C PHE A 41 8.01 -14.69 4.84
N PHE A 42 6.91 -15.42 4.65
CA PHE A 42 6.96 -16.67 3.89
C PHE A 42 7.12 -16.35 2.40
N THR A 43 7.80 -17.22 1.66
CA THR A 43 8.07 -17.05 0.22
C THR A 43 6.80 -16.83 -0.60
N THR A 44 5.69 -17.47 -0.21
CA THR A 44 4.36 -17.29 -0.83
C THR A 44 3.87 -15.85 -0.78
N TYR A 45 4.21 -15.10 0.27
CA TYR A 45 3.74 -13.73 0.52
C TYR A 45 4.74 -12.66 0.07
N HIS A 46 5.87 -13.05 -0.56
CA HIS A 46 6.90 -12.09 -0.95
C HIS A 46 6.42 -11.04 -1.95
N ALA A 47 5.64 -11.45 -2.95
CA ALA A 47 5.10 -10.54 -3.95
C ALA A 47 4.20 -9.47 -3.31
N GLU A 48 3.31 -9.88 -2.41
CA GLU A 48 2.37 -8.97 -1.75
C GLU A 48 3.06 -8.08 -0.71
N ALA A 49 4.09 -8.61 -0.03
CA ALA A 49 4.92 -7.82 0.88
C ALA A 49 5.69 -6.74 0.13
N LEU A 50 6.28 -7.06 -1.03
CA LEU A 50 6.95 -6.10 -1.90
C LEU A 50 5.99 -5.01 -2.40
N GLU A 51 4.77 -5.37 -2.81
CA GLU A 51 3.75 -4.37 -3.17
C GLU A 51 3.40 -3.44 -2.01
N CYS A 52 3.32 -3.96 -0.78
CA CYS A 52 3.07 -3.13 0.39
C CYS A 52 4.25 -2.20 0.68
N ILE A 53 5.48 -2.68 0.59
CA ILE A 53 6.69 -1.87 0.76
C ILE A 53 6.74 -0.78 -0.31
N PHE A 54 6.46 -1.10 -1.57
CA PHE A 54 6.41 -0.12 -2.65
C PHE A 54 5.40 0.99 -2.35
N LYS A 55 4.19 0.64 -1.91
CA LYS A 55 3.16 1.62 -1.51
C LYS A 55 3.62 2.49 -0.34
N LEU A 56 4.36 1.92 0.62
CA LEU A 56 4.88 2.64 1.78
C LEU A 56 6.03 3.60 1.41
N TYR A 57 6.87 3.28 0.43
CA TYR A 57 7.95 4.17 -0.02
C TYR A 57 7.45 5.29 -0.93
N HIS A 58 6.53 4.97 -1.84
CA HIS A 58 6.05 5.88 -2.88
C HIS A 58 4.69 6.49 -2.54
N TYR A 59 4.32 6.54 -1.25
CA TYR A 59 2.98 6.98 -0.85
C TYR A 59 2.67 8.43 -1.26
N GLN A 60 3.69 9.30 -1.24
CA GLN A 60 3.57 10.69 -1.69
C GLN A 60 3.35 10.77 -3.21
N GLU A 61 4.09 9.99 -3.99
CA GLU A 61 3.99 9.95 -5.46
C GLU A 61 2.67 9.34 -5.94
N LEU A 62 2.18 8.34 -5.20
CA LEU A 62 0.91 7.65 -5.47
C LEU A 62 -0.31 8.42 -4.94
N ASN A 63 -0.11 9.59 -4.30
CA ASN A 63 -1.17 10.36 -3.63
C ASN A 63 -2.04 9.47 -2.70
N LEU A 64 -1.40 8.54 -1.98
CA LEU A 64 -2.11 7.63 -1.09
C LEU A 64 -2.62 8.38 0.13
N THR A 65 -3.87 8.12 0.48
CA THR A 65 -4.46 8.65 1.72
C THR A 65 -3.78 8.02 2.94
N PRO A 66 -3.69 8.74 4.07
CA PRO A 66 -3.17 8.21 5.33
C PRO A 66 -3.72 6.82 5.72
N VAL A 67 -5.02 6.60 5.47
CA VAL A 67 -5.71 5.33 5.70
C VAL A 67 -5.12 4.20 4.87
N GLN A 68 -4.81 4.47 3.60
CA GLN A 68 -4.26 3.47 2.69
C GLN A 68 -2.81 3.15 3.06
N VAL A 69 -2.02 4.14 3.48
CA VAL A 69 -0.66 3.94 3.97
C VAL A 69 -0.67 3.07 5.22
N ARG A 70 -1.53 3.41 6.20
CA ARG A 70 -1.74 2.61 7.40
C ARG A 70 -2.25 1.20 7.08
N GLY A 71 -3.18 1.07 6.13
CA GLY A 71 -3.70 -0.21 5.67
C GLY A 71 -2.63 -1.08 5.01
N ALA A 72 -1.75 -0.49 4.19
CA ALA A 72 -0.62 -1.19 3.59
C ALA A 72 0.38 -1.67 4.66
N TYR A 73 0.65 -0.86 5.68
CA TYR A 73 1.50 -1.25 6.80
C TYR A 73 0.89 -2.40 7.63
N ILE A 74 -0.41 -2.32 7.94
CA ILE A 74 -1.10 -3.40 8.67
C ILE A 74 -1.11 -4.69 7.84
N LYS A 75 -1.33 -4.59 6.53
CA LYS A 75 -1.25 -5.73 5.63
C LYS A 75 0.15 -6.33 5.63
N LEU A 76 1.19 -5.50 5.53
CA LEU A 76 2.58 -5.94 5.61
C LEU A 76 2.83 -6.69 6.92
N ARG A 77 2.43 -6.13 8.08
CA ARG A 77 2.56 -6.80 9.38
C ARG A 77 1.79 -8.12 9.46
N ALA A 78 0.62 -8.22 8.81
CA ALA A 78 -0.17 -9.44 8.79
C ALA A 78 0.47 -10.57 7.97
N LEU A 79 1.21 -10.22 6.91
CA LEU A 79 1.97 -11.18 6.09
C LEU A 79 3.24 -11.68 6.78
N ALA A 80 3.75 -10.92 7.75
CA ALA A 80 4.91 -11.33 8.54
C ALA A 80 4.60 -12.53 9.44
N SER A 81 5.61 -13.37 9.65
CA SER A 81 5.55 -14.51 10.57
C SER A 81 5.24 -14.03 11.99
N GLN A 82 4.62 -14.90 12.79
CA GLN A 82 4.15 -14.52 14.13
C GLN A 82 5.27 -13.98 15.03
N GLY A 83 6.49 -14.54 14.93
CA GLY A 83 7.65 -14.09 15.72
C GLY A 83 8.24 -12.75 15.27
N CYS A 84 7.95 -12.30 14.06
CA CYS A 84 8.46 -11.03 13.53
C CYS A 84 7.48 -9.87 13.73
N LYS A 85 6.22 -10.13 14.14
CA LYS A 85 5.18 -9.09 14.31
C LYS A 85 5.50 -8.07 15.39
N GLU A 86 6.40 -8.39 16.32
CA GLU A 86 6.88 -7.50 17.38
C GLU A 86 7.83 -6.43 16.84
N GLN A 87 8.49 -6.69 15.70
CA GLN A 87 9.33 -5.72 15.00
C GLN A 87 8.53 -4.61 14.33
N PHE A 88 7.21 -4.79 14.17
CA PHE A 88 6.30 -3.82 13.57
C PHE A 88 5.57 -3.04 14.67
N ILE A 89 5.97 -1.78 14.87
CA ILE A 89 5.46 -0.89 15.90
C ILE A 89 4.66 0.25 15.27
N ILE A 90 3.49 0.54 15.85
CA ILE A 90 2.67 1.70 15.52
C ILE A 90 2.60 2.58 16.76
N GLU A 91 3.19 3.77 16.68
CA GLU A 91 3.08 4.80 17.71
C GLU A 91 2.06 5.84 17.25
N SER A 92 0.86 5.81 17.81
CA SER A 92 -0.17 6.80 17.53
C SER A 92 0.01 8.03 18.43
N GLN A 93 0.18 9.20 17.83
CA GLN A 93 0.17 10.51 18.48
C GLN A 93 -1.13 11.27 18.12
N GLU A 94 -1.38 12.42 18.74
CA GLU A 94 -2.64 13.18 18.59
C GLU A 94 -2.96 13.57 17.13
N HIS A 95 -1.94 13.83 16.31
CA HIS A 95 -2.10 14.28 14.93
C HIS A 95 -1.35 13.44 13.90
N ALA A 96 -0.61 12.41 14.32
CA ALA A 96 0.18 11.58 13.42
C ALA A 96 0.37 10.17 13.97
N ASP A 97 0.27 9.18 13.08
CA ASP A 97 0.67 7.80 13.33
C ASP A 97 2.10 7.59 12.81
N LYS A 98 3.00 7.16 13.68
CA LYS A 98 4.37 6.77 13.32
C LYS A 98 4.44 5.25 13.16
N LEU A 99 4.79 4.82 11.96
CA LEU A 99 4.88 3.43 11.54
C LEU A 99 6.36 3.02 11.48
N ILE A 100 6.77 2.09 12.36
CA ILE A 100 8.18 1.72 12.54
C ILE A 100 8.37 0.23 12.25
N ILE A 101 9.44 -0.12 11.54
CA ILE A 101 9.92 -1.50 11.39
C ILE A 101 11.31 -1.56 11.97
N LYS A 102 11.50 -2.43 12.96
CA LYS A 102 12.80 -2.68 13.61
C LYS A 102 13.52 -3.89 13.01
N ASP A 103 14.83 -3.87 13.13
CA ASP A 103 15.73 -4.98 12.85
C ASP A 103 15.80 -5.93 14.03
N ASP A 104 16.40 -7.10 13.84
CA ASP A 104 16.65 -8.08 14.90
C ASP A 104 17.51 -7.51 16.05
N ASN A 105 18.30 -6.47 15.76
CA ASN A 105 19.09 -5.72 16.76
C ASN A 105 18.30 -4.61 17.48
N GLY A 106 17.03 -4.39 17.12
CA GLY A 106 16.17 -3.34 17.68
C GLY A 106 16.34 -1.96 17.05
N GLU A 107 17.22 -1.82 16.06
CA GLU A 107 17.44 -0.60 15.28
C GLU A 107 16.28 -0.33 14.32
N ASN A 108 15.92 0.93 14.10
CA ASN A 108 14.82 1.28 13.19
C ASN A 108 15.28 1.16 11.73
N ILE A 109 14.72 0.22 10.96
CA ILE A 109 15.00 0.06 9.53
C ILE A 109 14.10 0.97 8.69
N LEU A 110 12.84 1.10 9.07
CA LEU A 110 11.86 1.97 8.42
C LEU A 110 11.13 2.79 9.47
N SER A 111 10.93 4.08 9.21
CA SER A 111 10.11 4.96 10.05
C SER A 111 9.38 5.92 9.14
N ILE A 112 8.05 5.80 9.11
CA ILE A 112 7.18 6.65 8.30
C ILE A 112 6.22 7.36 9.26
N GLU A 113 6.13 8.67 9.15
CA GLU A 113 5.14 9.46 9.87
C GLU A 113 4.00 9.80 8.92
N VAL A 114 2.78 9.49 9.33
CA VAL A 114 1.57 9.69 8.53
C VAL A 114 0.59 10.52 9.35
N GLU A 115 0.16 11.66 8.79
CA GLU A 115 -0.81 12.53 9.45
C GLU A 115 -2.13 11.78 9.70
N CYS A 116 -2.59 11.81 10.94
CA CYS A 116 -3.82 11.20 11.39
C CYS A 116 -4.76 12.31 11.84
N HIS A 117 -5.81 12.56 11.07
CA HIS A 117 -6.91 13.44 11.48
C HIS A 117 -8.04 12.59 12.09
N PRO A 118 -8.04 12.33 13.41
CA PRO A 118 -9.05 11.50 14.07
C PRO A 118 -10.48 12.05 13.86
N GLU A 119 -10.64 13.36 13.74
CA GLU A 119 -11.92 14.05 13.59
C GLU A 119 -12.65 13.72 12.27
N ALA A 120 -11.91 13.52 11.17
CA ALA A 120 -12.48 13.15 9.88
C ALA A 120 -13.10 11.74 9.89
N PHE A 121 -12.51 10.81 10.66
CA PHE A 121 -13.04 9.44 10.81
C PHE A 121 -14.25 9.38 11.73
N GLY A 122 -14.29 10.20 12.77
CA GLY A 122 -15.47 10.36 13.63
C GLY A 122 -16.68 10.81 12.83
N LEU A 123 -16.51 11.85 11.99
CA LEU A 123 -17.57 12.34 11.10
C LEU A 123 -17.98 11.30 10.06
N ALA A 124 -17.05 10.61 9.41
CA ALA A 124 -17.40 9.58 8.44
C ALA A 124 -18.16 8.39 9.07
N LYS A 125 -17.79 8.00 10.30
CA LYS A 125 -18.50 6.98 11.08
C LYS A 125 -19.90 7.45 11.46
N GLU A 126 -20.03 8.70 11.89
CA GLU A 126 -21.31 9.31 12.26
C GLU A 126 -22.23 9.49 11.04
N ILE A 127 -21.69 9.91 9.89
CA ILE A 127 -22.44 9.99 8.62
C ILE A 127 -22.92 8.61 8.18
N ASN A 128 -22.10 7.55 8.27
CA ASN A 128 -22.55 6.19 7.95
C ASN A 128 -23.60 5.67 8.95
N ARG A 129 -23.58 6.13 10.21
CA ARG A 129 -24.60 5.84 11.22
C ARG A 129 -25.93 6.54 10.90
N LEU A 130 -25.86 7.81 10.51
CA LEU A 130 -27.01 8.65 10.18
C LEU A 130 -27.61 8.33 8.81
N HIS A 131 -26.78 7.89 7.86
CA HIS A 131 -27.15 7.55 6.49
C HIS A 131 -26.58 6.18 6.10
N PRO A 132 -27.13 5.08 6.64
CA PRO A 132 -26.73 3.73 6.25
C PRO A 132 -27.02 3.55 4.75
N LYS A 133 -26.00 3.18 3.98
CA LYS A 133 -26.19 2.84 2.55
C LYS A 133 -27.21 1.70 2.45
N PRO A 134 -28.25 1.82 1.61
CA PRO A 134 -29.19 0.74 1.41
C PRO A 134 -28.44 -0.48 0.88
N LYS A 135 -28.54 -1.61 1.60
CA LYS A 135 -28.09 -2.91 1.10
C LYS A 135 -28.84 -3.18 -0.19
N ASN A 136 -28.10 -3.50 -1.26
CA ASN A 136 -28.55 -4.06 -2.53
C ASN A 136 -30.07 -4.17 -2.65
N ILE A 137 -30.70 -3.17 -3.26
CA ILE A 137 -32.09 -3.26 -3.64
C ILE A 137 -32.16 -4.46 -4.59
N SER A 138 -32.80 -5.54 -4.15
CA SER A 138 -33.07 -6.67 -5.02
C SER A 138 -33.90 -6.14 -6.19
N LEU A 139 -33.55 -6.52 -7.43
CA LEU A 139 -34.31 -6.14 -8.62
C LEU A 139 -35.80 -6.54 -8.53
N GLY A 140 -36.16 -7.43 -7.58
CA GLY A 140 -37.55 -7.79 -7.27
C GLY A 140 -38.37 -6.74 -6.49
N ASP A 141 -37.74 -5.74 -5.88
CA ASP A 141 -38.44 -4.70 -5.09
C ASP A 141 -38.73 -3.41 -5.89
N ILE A 142 -38.34 -3.38 -7.18
CA ILE A 142 -38.62 -2.25 -8.08
C ILE A 142 -40.09 -2.32 -8.51
N THR A 143 -40.96 -1.66 -7.77
CA THR A 143 -42.42 -1.60 -8.07
C THR A 143 -42.79 -0.57 -9.14
N ARG A 144 -41.87 0.31 -9.56
CA ARG A 144 -42.09 1.26 -10.66
C ARG A 144 -40.84 1.49 -11.49
N LEU A 145 -40.86 1.01 -12.72
CA LEU A 145 -40.05 1.53 -13.82
C LEU A 145 -40.78 2.73 -14.42
N VAL A 146 -40.22 3.93 -14.27
CA VAL A 146 -40.69 5.12 -15.00
C VAL A 146 -40.12 5.04 -16.41
N PHE A 147 -40.94 4.61 -17.37
CA PHE A 147 -40.63 4.76 -18.79
C PHE A 147 -40.86 6.21 -19.20
N PHE A 148 -39.80 6.94 -19.52
CA PHE A 148 -39.92 8.16 -20.32
C PHE A 148 -40.17 7.75 -21.77
N GLY A 149 -41.42 7.48 -22.08
CA GLY A 149 -41.89 7.35 -23.46
C GLY A 149 -42.79 8.53 -23.76
N ASP A 150 -42.33 9.45 -24.60
CA ASP A 150 -43.20 10.16 -25.51
C ASP A 150 -42.51 10.25 -26.86
N SER A 151 -42.94 9.34 -27.73
CA SER A 151 -42.80 9.44 -29.17
C SER A 151 -43.66 10.59 -29.65
N LEU A 152 -43.14 11.46 -30.51
CA LEU A 152 -43.85 11.91 -31.72
C LEU A 152 -42.80 12.31 -32.77
N SER A 153 -42.34 11.31 -33.52
CA SER A 153 -41.67 11.52 -34.81
C SER A 153 -42.78 11.64 -35.85
N ASP A 154 -43.25 12.85 -36.13
CA ASP A 154 -44.19 13.11 -37.23
C ASP A 154 -43.37 13.46 -38.48
N SER A 155 -43.10 12.44 -39.29
CA SER A 155 -42.55 12.63 -40.64
C SER A 155 -42.97 11.49 -41.58
N MET A 156 -44.06 11.70 -42.29
CA MET A 156 -44.33 11.23 -43.66
C MET A 156 -45.67 11.88 -44.09
N GLY A 157 -45.78 12.73 -45.11
CA GLY A 157 -45.18 12.61 -46.43
C GLY A 157 -46.09 11.77 -47.34
N ARG A 158 -47.18 12.37 -47.83
CA ARG A 158 -47.83 12.10 -49.14
C ARG A 158 -48.84 13.19 -49.48
#